data_AF-A0ABD0PQA3-F1
#
_entry.id   AF-A0ABD0PQA3-F1
#
_cell.length_a   1.000
_cell.length_b   1.000
_cell.length_c   1.000
_cell.angle_alpha   90.00
_cell.angle_beta   90.00
_cell.angle_gamma   90.00
#
_symmetry.space_group_name_H-M   'P 1'
#
loop_
_entity.id
_entity.type
_entity.pdbx_description
1 polymer ?
#
loop_
_entity_poly.entity_id
_entity_poly.type
_entity_poly.pdbx_seq_one_letter_code
_entity_poly.pdbx_strand_id
1 'polypeptide(L)' 'QEERTKAIEAFKEEKKDVLVATDVASKGLDFPAIQHVVNYDMPEEIENY' A
#
# COMPACT_ATOMS: atom_id res chain seq x y z
N GLN A 1 2.60 -9.97 11.88
CA GLN A 1 3.52 -8.81 11.95
C GLN A 1 4.77 -9.01 11.11
N GLU A 2 5.39 -10.21 11.10
CA GLU A 2 6.60 -10.48 10.29
C GLU A 2 6.41 -10.29 8.78
N GLU A 3 5.29 -10.75 8.22
CA GLU A 3 4.99 -10.59 6.78
C GLU A 3 4.85 -9.12 6.37
N ARG A 4 4.29 -8.28 7.24
CA ARG A 4 4.18 -6.84 7.03
C ARG A 4 5.56 -6.22 6.89
N THR A 5 6.47 -6.53 7.82
CA THR A 5 7.85 -6.00 7.79
C THR A 5 8.57 -6.44 6.52
N LYS A 6 8.48 -7.72 6.15
CA LYS A 6 9.10 -8.24 4.91
C LYS A 6 8.58 -7.55 3.65
N ALA A 7 7.28 -7.29 3.56
CA ALA A 7 6.70 -6.59 2.41
C ALA A 7 7.20 -5.14 2.31
N ILE A 8 7.31 -4.44 3.44
CA ILE A 8 7.84 -3.08 3.51
C ILE A 8 9.33 -3.05 3.13
N GLU A 9 10.12 -3.97 3.66
CA GLU A 9 11.56 -4.06 3.35
C GLU A 9 11.78 -4.38 1.87
N ALA A 10 11.06 -5.35 1.30
CA ALA A 10 11.20 -5.69 -0.10
C ALA A 10 10.83 -4.52 -1.04
N PHE A 11 9.84 -3.70 -0.66
CA PHE A 11 9.49 -2.50 -1.40
C PHE A 11 10.55 -1.39 -1.25
N LYS A 12 11.09 -1.19 -0.04
CA LYS A 12 12.16 -0.22 0.22
C LYS A 12 13.49 -0.57 -0.47
N GLU A 13 13.78 -1.86 -0.61
CA GLU A 13 14.97 -2.36 -1.30
C GLU A 13 14.80 -2.44 -2.82
N GLU A 14 13.72 -1.87 -3.38
CA GLU A 14 13.40 -1.91 -4.81
C GLU A 14 13.28 -3.34 -5.38
N LYS A 15 13.07 -4.34 -4.52
CA LYS A 15 12.83 -5.73 -4.94
C LYS A 15 11.39 -5.95 -5.42
N LYS A 16 10.50 -5.00 -5.17
CA LYS A 16 9.09 -4.98 -5.57
C LYS A 16 8.71 -3.58 -6.04
N ASP A 17 8.11 -3.50 -7.22
CA ASP A 17 7.71 -2.22 -7.84
C ASP A 17 6.39 -1.67 -7.31
N VAL A 18 5.54 -2.53 -6.74
CA VAL A 18 4.19 -2.18 -6.28
C VAL A 18 3.93 -2.77 -4.89
N LEU A 19 3.40 -1.95 -3.99
CA LEU A 19 2.92 -2.35 -2.67
C LEU A 19 1.42 -2.06 -2.58
N VAL A 20 0.62 -3.10 -2.35
CA VAL A 20 -0.83 -2.98 -2.15
C VAL A 20 -1.14 -3.16 -0.66
N ALA A 21 -1.87 -2.23 -0.08
CA ALA A 21 -2.17 -2.17 1.35
C ALA A 21 -3.59 -1.65 1.57
N THR A 22 -4.28 -2.16 2.59
CA THR A 22 -5.55 -1.59 3.09
C THR A 22 -5.26 -0.53 4.16
N ASP A 23 -6.24 0.32 4.51
CA ASP A 23 -6.07 1.48 5.42
C ASP A 23 -5.40 1.20 6.78
N VAL A 24 -5.44 -0.05 7.23
CA VAL A 24 -4.76 -0.49 8.45
C VAL A 24 -3.23 -0.46 8.29
N ALA A 25 -2.72 -0.61 7.07
CA ALA A 25 -1.29 -0.71 6.81
C ALA A 25 -0.65 0.64 6.43
N SER A 26 -1.41 1.63 5.94
CA SER A 26 -0.90 2.92 5.43
C SER A 26 -0.47 3.90 6.53
N LYS A 27 -1.08 3.86 7.72
CA LYS A 27 -0.71 4.76 8.83
C LYS A 27 0.67 4.40 9.40
N GLY A 28 1.61 5.35 9.30
CA GLY A 28 2.97 5.22 9.85
C GLY A 28 4.02 4.65 8.88
N LEU A 29 3.70 4.53 7.59
CA LEU A 29 4.67 4.19 6.56
C LEU A 29 5.26 5.46 5.95
N ASP A 30 6.50 5.78 6.33
CA ASP A 30 7.30 6.80 5.66
C ASP A 30 8.09 6.15 4.52
N PHE A 31 7.74 6.50 3.29
CA PHE A 31 8.38 6.05 2.07
C PHE A 31 8.91 7.24 1.27
N PRO A 32 10.18 7.63 1.48
CA PRO A 32 10.74 8.84 0.89
C PRO A 32 10.89 8.82 -0.64
N ALA A 33 10.73 7.65 -1.29
CA ALA A 33 10.97 7.46 -2.73
C ALA A 33 9.71 7.09 -3.55
N ILE A 34 8.50 7.18 -2.99
CA ILE A 34 7.28 6.88 -3.77
C ILE A 34 7.02 8.00 -4.77
N GLN A 35 6.95 7.65 -6.06
CA GLN A 35 6.61 8.59 -7.12
C GLN A 35 5.10 8.86 -7.22
N HIS A 36 4.28 7.82 -6.98
CA HIS A 36 2.82 7.89 -7.12
C HIS A 36 2.14 7.08 -6.02
N VAL A 37 1.12 7.67 -5.39
CA VAL A 37 0.23 6.99 -4.45
C VAL A 37 -1.15 6.97 -5.08
N VAL A 38 -1.75 5.77 -5.19
CA VAL A 38 -3.14 5.60 -5.64
C VAL A 38 -3.95 5.18 -4.42
N ASN A 39 -4.84 6.06 -3.96
CA ASN A 39 -5.85 5.68 -2.98
C ASN A 39 -7.11 5.25 -3.72
N TYR A 40 -7.64 4.09 -3.38
CA TYR A 40 -8.87 3.56 -3.96
C TYR A 40 -9.86 3.31 -2.84
N ASP A 41 -10.87 4.17 -2.75
CA ASP A 41 -12.02 3.98 -1.88
C ASP A 41 -13.07 3.16 -2.64
N MET A 42 -13.56 2.09 -2.01
CA MET A 42 -14.66 1.33 -2.59
C MET A 42 -15.89 2.26 -2.68
N PRO A 43 -16.57 2.35 -3.84
CA PRO A 43 -17.79 3.12 -3.93
C PRO A 43 -18.82 2.59 -2.93
N GLU A 44 -19.49 3.49 -2.21
CA GLU A 44 -20.43 3.16 -1.13
C GLU A 44 -21.63 2.33 -1.63
N GLU A 45 -21.96 2.43 -2.92
CA GLU A 45 -23.10 1.71 -3.50
C GLU A 45 -22.66 0.75 -4.60
N ILE A 46 -22.96 -0.52 -4.37
CA ILE A 46 -22.76 -1.66 -5.28
C ILE A 46 -23.68 -1.56 -6.52
N GLU A 47 -24.67 -0.67 -6.51
CA GLU A 47 -25.73 -0.58 -7.53
C GLU A 47 -25.31 0.01 -8.89
N ASN A 48 -24.07 0.53 -9.03
CA ASN A 48 -23.55 1.05 -10.31
C ASN A 48 -22.59 0.09 -11.04
N TYR A 49 -22.75 -1.23 -10.86
CA TYR A 49 -22.10 -2.27 -11.67
C TYR A 49 -23.02 -2.84 -12.74
#